data_AF-A0A8X8W0D1-F1
#
_entry.id   AF-A0A8X8W0D1-F1
#
_cell.length_a   1.000
_cell.length_b   1.000
_cell.length_c   1.000
_cell.angle_alpha   90.00
_cell.angle_beta   90.00
_cell.angle_gamma   90.00
#
_symmetry.space_group_name_H-M   'P 1'
#
loop_
_entity.id
_entity.type
_entity.pdbx_description
1 polymer ?
#
loop_
_entity_poly.entity_id
_entity_poly.type
_entity_poly.pdbx_seq_one_letter_code
_entity_poly.pdbx_strand_id
1 'polypeptide(L)'
;MVKTSIEDDTEIYVINDKFSKDWSVSYSVTGDSYSNFVKPVHCGFVDDIEKALIIDLATQEWRDMHGDYFEVAQTIKGNVDQIRAFRQIIAEGKKAIFGEGIVLSISDKRQMIENFYRSQAPSEVDVHPPDVVKTKGSGRRPLTRLEQAMKMKAKPGRKCAECGEVGNHDGRNCKKIKEKQKTK
;
A
#
# COMPACT_ATOMS: atom_id res chain seq x y z
N MET A 1 23.68 -11.62 3.91
CA MET A 1 24.40 -11.16 5.11
C MET A 1 25.81 -10.80 4.71
N VAL A 2 26.11 -9.51 4.58
CA VAL A 2 27.49 -9.02 4.39
C VAL A 2 27.75 -8.04 5.53
N LYS A 3 28.83 -8.25 6.26
CA LYS A 3 29.22 -7.45 7.43
C LYS A 3 29.72 -6.07 6.98
N THR A 4 29.34 -5.05 7.73
CA THR A 4 29.76 -3.64 7.63
C THR A 4 30.93 -3.36 8.58
N SER A 5 31.83 -2.46 8.17
CA SER A 5 32.88 -1.88 9.03
C SER A 5 32.28 -0.87 10.00
N ILE A 6 32.92 -0.77 11.16
CA ILE A 6 32.48 -0.04 12.35
C ILE A 6 33.23 1.29 12.43
N GLU A 7 32.53 2.41 12.33
CA GLU A 7 32.91 3.69 12.95
C GLU A 7 31.62 4.34 13.49
N ASP A 8 31.65 4.72 14.76
CA ASP A 8 30.62 5.44 15.55
C ASP A 8 29.27 4.74 15.78
N ASP A 9 29.18 3.90 16.83
CA ASP A 9 28.00 3.39 17.60
C ASP A 9 26.69 3.05 16.84
N THR A 10 26.72 2.96 15.51
CA THR A 10 25.55 2.81 14.65
C THR A 10 25.73 1.55 13.83
N GLU A 11 25.12 0.45 14.27
CA GLU A 11 25.14 -0.80 13.50
C GLU A 11 24.22 -0.66 12.27
N ILE A 12 24.81 -0.41 11.11
CA ILE A 12 24.08 -0.35 9.83
C ILE A 12 23.98 -1.77 9.27
N TYR A 13 22.76 -2.30 9.27
CA TYR A 13 22.44 -3.58 8.62
C TYR A 13 21.94 -3.32 7.19
N VAL A 14 22.74 -3.71 6.20
CA VAL A 14 22.33 -3.72 4.80
C VAL A 14 21.75 -5.09 4.47
N ILE A 15 20.45 -5.14 4.19
CA ILE A 15 19.78 -6.36 3.74
C ILE A 15 19.42 -6.16 2.27
N ASN A 16 19.88 -7.10 1.44
CA ASN A 16 19.56 -7.14 0.03
C ASN A 16 18.47 -8.18 -0.18
N ASP A 17 17.29 -7.73 -0.58
CA ASP A 17 16.20 -8.63 -0.94
C ASP A 17 16.04 -8.68 -2.46
N LYS A 18 15.95 -9.89 -3.00
CA LYS A 18 15.81 -10.12 -4.44
C LYS A 18 14.34 -10.35 -4.78
N PHE A 19 13.70 -9.31 -5.31
CA PHE A 19 12.36 -9.43 -5.89
C PHE A 19 12.48 -9.52 -7.41
N SER A 20 12.11 -10.68 -7.98
CA SER A 20 12.21 -10.97 -9.43
C SER A 20 13.67 -10.97 -9.96
N LYS A 21 13.89 -11.55 -11.15
CA LYS A 21 15.23 -11.88 -11.67
C LYS A 21 16.15 -10.68 -11.89
N ASP A 22 15.64 -9.46 -11.86
CA ASP A 22 16.38 -8.29 -12.34
C ASP A 22 16.57 -7.19 -11.30
N TRP A 23 15.98 -7.27 -10.10
CA TRP A 23 16.00 -6.14 -9.15
C TRP A 23 16.48 -6.53 -7.75
N SER A 24 17.30 -5.65 -7.17
CA SER A 24 17.73 -5.70 -5.77
C SER A 24 17.38 -4.39 -5.10
N VAL A 25 16.73 -4.48 -3.95
CA VAL A 25 16.46 -3.34 -3.07
C VAL A 25 17.31 -3.48 -1.82
N SER A 26 18.03 -2.42 -1.47
CA SER A 26 18.86 -2.31 -0.28
C SER A 26 18.22 -1.36 0.72
N TYR A 27 18.13 -1.77 1.98
CA TYR A 27 17.64 -0.95 3.08
C TYR A 27 18.71 -0.86 4.18
N SER A 28 18.81 0.32 4.80
CA SER A 28 19.59 0.56 6.01
C SER A 28 18.64 0.74 7.18
N VAL A 29 18.88 -0.01 8.26
CA VAL A 29 18.16 0.13 9.52
C VAL A 29 19.12 0.71 10.54
N THR A 30 18.76 1.84 11.15
CA THR A 30 19.46 2.43 12.29
C THR A 30 18.46 2.66 13.43
N GLY A 31 18.75 2.15 14.62
CA GLY A 31 17.99 2.47 15.83
C GLY A 31 18.02 1.39 16.91
N ASP A 32 18.23 1.85 18.16
CA ASP A 32 18.07 1.08 19.37
C ASP A 32 16.65 0.52 19.52
N SER A 33 16.61 -0.71 20.04
CA SER A 33 15.51 -1.68 20.16
C SER A 33 14.15 -1.25 20.76
N TYR A 34 13.87 0.05 20.94
CA TYR A 34 12.66 0.52 21.65
C TYR A 34 11.61 1.26 20.83
N SER A 35 11.80 1.49 19.52
CA SER A 35 10.71 1.99 18.68
C SER A 35 10.54 1.14 17.41
N ASN A 36 9.64 0.15 17.49
CA ASN A 36 9.25 -0.74 16.39
C ASN A 36 8.44 -0.03 15.27
N PHE A 37 8.64 1.27 15.07
CA PHE A 37 8.09 1.95 13.90
C PHE A 37 9.12 1.87 12.79
N VAL A 38 8.95 0.86 11.91
CA VAL A 38 9.52 0.91 10.56
C VAL A 38 9.03 2.21 9.95
N LYS A 39 9.88 3.24 9.93
CA LYS A 39 9.57 4.46 9.21
C LYS A 39 9.48 4.07 7.74
N PRO A 40 8.40 4.42 7.02
CA PRO A 40 8.38 4.24 5.59
C PRO A 40 9.52 5.10 5.02
N VAL A 41 10.64 4.47 4.67
CA VAL A 41 11.58 5.06 3.74
C VAL A 41 10.78 5.21 2.46
N HIS A 42 10.59 6.45 2.03
CA HIS A 42 9.93 6.76 0.78
C HIS A 42 10.43 5.81 -0.30
N CYS A 43 9.57 4.92 -0.78
CA CYS A 43 9.77 4.24 -2.06
C CYS A 43 9.54 5.26 -3.18
N GLY A 44 10.33 6.33 -3.18
CA GLY A 44 10.53 7.16 -4.34
C GLY A 44 11.63 6.49 -5.15
N PHE A 45 11.35 6.15 -6.40
CA PHE A 45 12.39 6.18 -7.42
C PHE A 45 12.96 7.60 -7.40
N VAL A 46 14.06 7.80 -6.68
CA VAL A 46 14.85 9.01 -6.80
C VAL A 46 16.10 8.56 -7.53
N ASP A 47 16.15 8.81 -8.83
CA ASP A 47 17.32 8.51 -9.66
C ASP A 47 18.58 9.28 -9.19
N ASP A 48 18.43 10.21 -8.23
CA ASP A 48 19.47 11.09 -7.69
C ASP A 48 19.58 11.00 -6.15
N ILE A 49 20.65 10.36 -5.66
CA ILE A 49 21.02 10.27 -4.23
C ILE A 49 21.08 11.67 -3.57
N GLU A 50 21.52 12.68 -4.31
CA GLU A 50 21.62 14.06 -3.84
C GLU A 50 20.27 14.66 -3.44
N LYS A 51 19.19 14.35 -4.18
CA LYS A 51 17.85 14.82 -3.85
C LYS A 51 17.30 14.16 -2.59
N ALA A 52 17.58 12.88 -2.40
CA ALA A 52 17.18 12.16 -1.19
C ALA A 52 17.85 12.76 0.06
N LEU A 53 19.17 13.05 -0.02
CA LEU A 53 19.91 13.69 1.07
C LEU A 53 19.34 15.06 1.45
N ILE A 54 18.99 15.90 0.47
CA ILE A 54 18.39 17.22 0.70
C ILE A 54 17.04 17.11 1.41
N ILE A 55 16.22 16.11 1.04
CA ILE A 55 14.91 15.87 1.67
C ILE A 55 15.09 15.41 3.12
N ASP A 56 16.03 14.50 3.37
CA ASP A 56 16.31 14.01 4.71
C ASP A 56 16.80 15.12 5.64
N LEU A 57 17.73 15.95 5.16
CA LEU A 57 18.20 17.12 5.89
C LEU A 57 17.06 18.10 6.19
N ALA A 58 16.24 18.43 5.19
CA ALA A 58 15.08 19.31 5.39
C ALA A 58 14.07 18.74 6.39
N THR A 59 13.91 17.41 6.41
CA THR A 59 13.02 16.71 7.33
C THR A 59 13.56 16.73 8.76
N GLN A 60 14.89 16.64 8.92
CA GLN A 60 15.56 16.77 10.22
C GLN A 60 15.39 18.19 10.78
N GLU A 61 15.77 19.21 10.02
CA GLU A 61 15.62 20.61 10.45
C GLU A 61 14.16 20.97 10.80
N TRP A 62 13.20 20.43 10.03
CA TRP A 62 11.77 20.58 10.34
C TRP A 62 11.41 19.97 11.71
N ARG A 63 11.92 18.77 12.01
CA ARG A 63 11.67 18.10 13.29
C ARG A 63 12.26 18.90 14.45
N ASP A 64 13.49 19.37 14.29
CA ASP A 64 14.23 20.08 15.34
C ASP A 64 13.54 21.42 15.66
N MET A 65 13.18 22.19 14.62
CA MET A 65 12.38 23.43 14.77
C MET A 65 11.07 23.20 15.51
N HIS A 66 10.35 22.11 15.18
CA HIS A 66 9.11 21.77 15.89
C HIS A 66 9.35 21.37 17.35
N GLY A 67 10.48 20.72 17.65
CA GLY A 67 10.91 20.41 19.01
C GLY A 67 11.13 21.68 19.83
N ASP A 68 11.94 22.60 19.31
CA ASP A 68 12.26 23.88 19.97
C ASP A 68 10.99 24.70 20.22
N TYR A 69 10.10 24.79 19.22
CA TYR A 69 8.82 25.48 19.37
C TYR A 69 7.99 24.89 20.50
N PHE A 70 7.89 23.56 20.57
CA PHE A 70 7.08 22.88 21.58
C PHE A 70 7.65 23.07 22.98
N GLU A 71 8.97 22.99 23.14
CA GLU A 71 9.64 23.23 24.43
C GLU A 71 9.37 24.65 24.96
N VAL A 72 9.55 25.66 24.11
CA VAL A 72 9.28 27.06 24.48
C VAL A 72 7.80 27.23 24.84
N ALA A 73 6.88 26.66 24.05
CA ALA A 73 5.45 26.76 24.29
C ALA A 73 5.02 26.13 25.62
N GLN A 74 5.62 25.00 26.03
CA GLN A 74 5.33 24.39 27.35
C GLN A 74 5.89 25.24 28.49
N THR A 75 7.10 25.79 28.33
CA THR A 75 7.79 26.57 29.36
C THR A 75 7.05 27.87 29.68
N ILE A 76 6.56 28.57 28.66
CA ILE A 76 5.93 29.90 28.84
C ILE A 76 4.42 29.83 29.10
N LYS A 77 3.80 28.64 29.11
CA LYS A 77 2.33 28.41 29.07
C LYS A 77 1.51 29.11 30.16
N GLY A 78 2.13 29.58 31.25
CA GLY A 78 1.46 30.29 32.34
C GLY A 78 1.82 31.78 32.46
N ASN A 79 2.74 32.30 31.65
CA ASN A 79 3.26 33.65 31.78
C ASN A 79 2.89 34.51 30.56
N VAL A 80 1.93 35.43 30.76
CA VAL A 80 1.37 36.26 29.69
C VAL A 80 2.42 37.18 29.05
N ASP A 81 3.38 37.69 29.82
CA ASP A 81 4.41 38.59 29.30
C ASP A 81 5.44 37.84 28.46
N GLN A 82 5.82 36.62 28.88
CA GLN A 82 6.67 35.75 28.06
C GLN A 82 5.97 35.27 26.79
N ILE A 83 4.66 34.98 26.85
CA ILE A 83 3.86 34.66 25.67
C ILE A 83 3.85 35.85 24.69
N ARG A 84 3.70 37.08 25.19
CA ARG A 84 3.74 38.29 24.34
C ARG A 84 5.12 38.48 23.70
N ALA A 85 6.19 38.33 24.46
CA ALA A 85 7.55 38.41 23.96
C ALA A 85 7.82 37.36 22.87
N PHE A 86 7.43 36.11 23.09
CA PHE A 86 7.59 35.04 22.10
C PHE A 86 6.77 35.29 20.83
N ARG A 87 5.54 35.80 20.96
CA ARG A 87 4.72 36.20 19.81
C ARG A 87 5.40 37.30 18.98
N GLN A 88 6.06 38.25 19.62
CA GLN A 88 6.78 39.32 18.93
C GLN A 88 7.99 38.75 18.17
N ILE A 89 8.78 37.88 18.80
CA ILE A 89 9.91 37.19 18.16
C ILE A 89 9.46 36.42 16.91
N ILE A 90 8.36 35.66 17.00
CA ILE A 90 7.80 34.94 15.84
C ILE A 90 7.36 35.92 14.75
N ALA A 91 6.72 37.03 15.11
CA ALA A 91 6.25 38.02 14.13
C ALA A 91 7.42 38.71 13.41
N GLU A 92 8.50 39.03 14.13
CA GLU A 92 9.74 39.60 13.59
C GLU A 92 10.47 38.59 12.71
N GLY A 93 10.63 37.34 13.19
CA GLY A 93 11.21 36.25 12.41
C GLY A 93 10.45 35.97 11.12
N LYS A 94 9.11 35.98 11.17
CA LYS A 94 8.26 35.85 9.98
C LYS A 94 8.57 36.96 8.97
N LYS A 95 8.64 38.22 9.41
CA LYS A 95 8.97 39.36 8.53
C LYS A 95 10.37 39.25 7.95
N ALA A 96 11.34 38.80 8.74
CA ALA A 96 12.72 38.63 8.30
C ALA A 96 12.88 37.54 7.23
N ILE A 97 12.17 36.41 7.37
CA ILE A 97 12.27 35.26 6.46
C ILE A 97 11.46 35.48 5.17
N PHE A 98 10.25 36.05 5.29
CA PHE A 98 9.25 36.04 4.21
C PHE A 98 8.89 37.44 3.68
N GLY A 99 9.41 38.51 4.26
CA GLY A 99 8.97 39.88 3.98
C GLY A 99 7.52 40.15 4.37
N GLU A 100 6.94 41.26 3.90
CA GLU A 100 5.53 41.61 4.16
C GLU A 100 4.52 40.84 3.28
N GLY A 101 4.99 40.12 2.25
CA GLY A 101 4.14 39.68 1.14
C GLY A 101 3.82 38.18 1.05
N ILE A 102 4.59 37.28 1.68
CA ILE A 102 4.36 35.83 1.51
C ILE A 102 3.39 35.33 2.60
N VAL A 103 2.11 35.36 2.25
CA VAL A 103 1.11 34.47 2.84
C VAL A 103 1.08 33.24 1.94
N LEU A 104 1.60 32.10 2.41
CA LEU A 104 1.24 30.83 1.80
C LEU A 104 -0.29 30.75 1.86
N SER A 105 -0.94 30.87 0.70
CA SER A 105 -2.37 30.69 0.56
C SER A 105 -2.68 29.24 0.93
N ILE A 106 -3.01 28.99 2.20
CA ILE A 106 -3.49 27.68 2.69
C ILE A 106 -4.75 27.26 1.89
N SER A 107 -5.43 28.24 1.30
CA SER A 107 -6.57 28.06 0.40
C SER A 107 -6.23 27.27 -0.88
N ASP A 108 -4.99 27.31 -1.37
CA ASP A 108 -4.62 26.57 -2.58
C ASP A 108 -3.90 25.25 -2.23
N LYS A 109 -4.72 24.20 -2.06
CA LYS A 109 -4.26 22.84 -1.74
C LYS A 109 -3.24 22.32 -2.75
N ARG A 110 -3.34 22.75 -4.03
CA ARG A 110 -2.41 22.33 -5.07
C ARG A 110 -1.02 22.91 -4.80
N GLN A 111 -0.94 24.22 -4.58
CA GLN A 111 0.33 24.89 -4.25
C GLN A 111 0.95 24.34 -2.97
N MET A 112 0.13 24.01 -1.97
CA MET A 112 0.62 23.38 -0.74
C MET A 112 1.29 22.03 -1.02
N ILE A 113 0.67 21.18 -1.83
CA ILE A 113 1.22 19.87 -2.23
C ILE A 113 2.50 20.06 -3.04
N GLU A 114 2.48 20.95 -4.04
CA GLU A 114 3.64 21.20 -4.90
C GLU A 114 4.84 21.76 -4.11
N ASN A 115 4.61 22.67 -3.16
CA ASN A 115 5.63 23.19 -2.27
C ASN A 115 6.18 22.12 -1.31
N PHE A 116 5.30 21.25 -0.80
CA PHE A 116 5.69 20.16 0.10
C PHE A 116 6.59 19.14 -0.61
N TYR A 117 6.20 18.72 -1.82
CA TYR A 117 6.97 17.78 -2.64
C TYR A 117 8.08 18.47 -3.46
N ARG A 118 8.27 19.79 -3.31
CA ARG A 118 9.21 20.64 -4.08
C ARG A 118 9.18 20.37 -5.59
N SER A 119 8.01 19.99 -6.11
CA SER A 119 7.82 19.56 -7.48
C SER A 119 6.41 19.92 -7.93
N GLN A 120 6.28 20.36 -9.17
CA GLN A 120 4.98 20.70 -9.74
C GLN A 120 4.21 19.44 -10.09
N ALA A 121 2.88 19.46 -9.91
CA ALA A 121 2.05 18.35 -10.32
C ALA A 121 2.10 18.21 -11.86
N PRO A 122 2.28 16.99 -12.39
CA PRO A 122 2.25 16.77 -13.83
C PRO A 122 0.89 17.18 -14.41
N SER A 123 0.90 17.74 -15.63
CA SER A 123 -0.30 18.23 -16.31
C SER A 123 -1.28 17.13 -16.69
N GLU A 124 -0.77 15.92 -16.87
CA GLU A 124 -1.53 14.74 -17.26
C GLU A 124 -1.04 13.55 -16.41
N VAL A 125 -1.99 12.79 -15.86
CA VAL A 125 -1.72 11.59 -15.07
C VAL A 125 -2.47 10.45 -15.73
N ASP A 126 -1.74 9.47 -16.26
CA ASP A 126 -2.34 8.23 -16.74
C ASP A 126 -2.60 7.31 -15.54
N VAL A 127 -3.88 7.11 -15.22
CA VAL A 127 -4.30 6.24 -14.11
C VAL A 127 -4.70 4.89 -14.69
N HIS A 128 -3.79 3.92 -14.61
CA HIS A 128 -4.14 2.55 -14.93
C HIS A 128 -5.10 1.96 -13.88
N PRO A 129 -6.12 1.20 -14.29
CA PRO A 129 -6.93 0.45 -13.35
C PRO A 129 -6.01 -0.50 -12.56
N PRO A 130 -6.27 -0.71 -11.26
CA PRO A 130 -5.46 -1.64 -10.49
C PRO A 130 -5.49 -3.01 -11.14
N ASP A 131 -4.33 -3.67 -11.19
CA ASP A 131 -4.25 -5.05 -11.64
C ASP A 131 -5.28 -5.88 -10.87
N VAL A 132 -6.03 -6.72 -11.58
CA VAL A 132 -6.98 -7.63 -10.95
C VAL A 132 -6.17 -8.70 -10.20
N VAL A 133 -5.77 -8.38 -8.97
CA VAL A 133 -5.00 -9.27 -8.13
C VAL A 133 -5.94 -10.38 -7.65
N LYS A 134 -5.54 -11.63 -7.88
CA LYS A 134 -6.25 -12.78 -7.30
C LYS A 134 -6.03 -12.80 -5.79
N THR A 135 -6.92 -12.17 -5.04
CA THR A 135 -6.95 -12.23 -3.57
C THR A 135 -7.21 -13.66 -3.09
N LYS A 136 -6.81 -13.97 -1.85
CA LYS A 136 -7.14 -15.24 -1.19
C LYS A 136 -8.66 -15.42 -1.17
N GLY A 137 -9.18 -16.34 -1.98
CA GLY A 137 -10.62 -16.61 -2.13
C GLY A 137 -11.26 -16.14 -3.46
N SER A 138 -10.53 -15.40 -4.30
CA SER A 138 -11.02 -14.99 -5.64
C SER A 138 -10.92 -16.10 -6.70
N GLY A 139 -10.20 -17.19 -6.40
CA GLY A 139 -10.13 -18.39 -7.23
C GLY A 139 -11.11 -19.48 -6.78
N ARG A 140 -11.63 -20.27 -7.73
CA ARG A 140 -12.27 -21.55 -7.39
C ARG A 140 -11.24 -22.44 -6.71
N ARG A 141 -11.62 -23.15 -5.65
CA ARG A 141 -10.73 -24.10 -4.96
C ARG A 141 -10.12 -25.08 -5.97
N PRO A 142 -8.79 -25.28 -5.98
CA PRO A 142 -8.17 -26.35 -6.76
C PRO A 142 -8.83 -27.68 -6.42
N LEU A 143 -9.38 -28.36 -7.43
CA LEU A 143 -9.99 -29.68 -7.27
C LEU A 143 -8.90 -30.72 -7.08
N THR A 144 -9.09 -31.64 -6.14
CA THR A 144 -8.17 -32.77 -5.93
C THR A 144 -8.19 -33.70 -7.16
N ARG A 145 -7.14 -34.51 -7.34
CA ARG A 145 -7.08 -35.51 -8.42
C ARG A 145 -8.32 -36.42 -8.44
N LEU A 146 -8.81 -36.80 -7.25
CA LEU A 146 -10.02 -37.59 -7.08
C LEU A 146 -11.27 -36.85 -7.60
N GLU A 147 -11.41 -35.57 -7.28
CA GLU A 147 -12.54 -34.74 -7.71
C GLU A 147 -12.53 -34.47 -9.22
N GLN A 148 -11.34 -34.27 -9.80
CA GLN A 148 -11.18 -34.16 -11.25
C GLN A 148 -11.56 -35.48 -11.94
N ALA A 149 -11.09 -36.62 -11.43
CA ALA A 149 -11.43 -37.93 -11.96
C ALA A 149 -12.94 -38.23 -11.85
N MET A 150 -13.60 -37.83 -10.75
CA MET A 150 -15.05 -37.97 -10.60
C MET A 150 -15.84 -37.08 -11.57
N LYS A 151 -15.36 -35.86 -11.88
CA LYS A 151 -15.97 -35.02 -12.91
C LYS A 151 -15.79 -35.60 -14.31
N MET A 152 -14.61 -36.16 -14.61
CA MET A 152 -14.33 -36.80 -15.89
C MET A 152 -15.06 -38.13 -16.07
N LYS A 153 -15.35 -38.84 -14.97
CA LYS A 153 -16.24 -40.00 -14.96
C LYS A 153 -17.69 -39.53 -15.11
N ALA A 154 -18.11 -39.24 -16.34
CA ALA A 154 -19.51 -39.06 -16.68
C ALA A 154 -20.27 -40.30 -16.16
N LYS A 155 -21.15 -40.10 -15.16
CA LYS A 155 -22.01 -41.19 -14.68
C LYS A 155 -22.84 -41.67 -15.88
N PRO A 156 -22.86 -42.97 -16.20
CA PRO A 156 -23.66 -43.45 -17.32
C PRO A 156 -25.13 -43.04 -17.09
N GLY A 157 -25.79 -42.61 -18.16
CA GLY A 157 -27.21 -42.29 -18.10
C GLY A 157 -28.01 -43.47 -17.54
N ARG A 158 -29.04 -43.17 -16.76
CA ARG A 158 -29.90 -44.20 -16.18
C ARG A 158 -30.58 -44.99 -17.31
N LYS A 159 -30.51 -46.33 -17.25
CA LYS A 159 -31.29 -47.22 -18.13
C LYS A 159 -32.72 -47.29 -17.64
N CYS A 160 -33.68 -47.15 -18.54
CA CYS A 160 -35.08 -47.39 -18.24
C CYS A 160 -35.30 -48.89 -18.00
N ALA A 161 -35.88 -49.26 -16.86
CA ALA A 161 -36.13 -50.67 -16.51
C ALA A 161 -37.17 -51.35 -17.44
N GLU A 162 -38.05 -50.56 -18.06
CA GLU A 162 -39.16 -51.06 -18.86
C GLU A 162 -38.82 -51.23 -20.34
N CYS A 163 -38.06 -50.32 -20.94
CA CYS A 163 -37.67 -50.41 -22.35
C CYS A 163 -36.17 -50.68 -22.58
N GLY A 164 -35.35 -50.69 -21.52
CA GLY A 164 -33.92 -50.95 -21.59
C GLY A 164 -33.06 -49.82 -22.15
N GLU A 165 -33.65 -48.73 -22.65
CA GLU A 165 -32.92 -47.63 -23.28
C GLU A 165 -32.27 -46.69 -22.26
N VAL A 166 -31.08 -46.20 -22.61
CA VAL A 166 -30.37 -45.16 -21.87
C VAL A 166 -30.91 -43.80 -22.33
N GLY A 167 -31.54 -43.04 -21.43
CA GLY A 167 -32.08 -41.73 -21.78
C GLY A 167 -32.66 -40.98 -20.58
N ASN A 168 -33.20 -39.79 -20.83
CA ASN A 168 -33.82 -38.93 -19.80
C ASN A 168 -35.24 -39.39 -19.42
N HIS A 169 -35.44 -40.68 -19.20
CA HIS A 169 -36.71 -41.23 -18.72
C HIS A 169 -36.46 -42.49 -17.88
N ASP A 170 -37.39 -42.77 -16.96
CA ASP A 170 -37.45 -44.04 -16.23
C ASP A 170 -38.73 -44.80 -16.61
N GLY A 171 -38.98 -45.96 -15.99
CA GLY A 171 -40.17 -46.78 -16.29
C GLY A 171 -41.48 -45.99 -16.16
N ARG A 172 -41.60 -45.18 -15.10
CA ARG A 172 -42.81 -44.37 -14.83
C ARG A 172 -43.12 -43.37 -15.94
N ASN A 173 -42.10 -42.91 -16.67
CA ASN A 173 -42.25 -41.99 -17.79
C ASN A 173 -41.88 -42.61 -19.15
N CYS A 174 -41.90 -43.93 -19.27
CA CYS A 174 -41.58 -44.61 -20.52
C CYS A 174 -42.70 -44.40 -21.55
N LYS A 175 -42.42 -43.63 -22.59
CA LYS A 175 -43.39 -43.35 -23.67
C LYS A 175 -43.81 -44.62 -24.41
N LYS A 176 -42.88 -45.57 -24.60
CA LYS A 176 -43.15 -46.85 -25.29
C LYS A 176 -44.18 -47.71 -24.56
N ILE A 177 -44.22 -47.65 -23.22
CA ILE A 177 -45.24 -48.37 -22.44
C ILE A 177 -46.57 -47.65 -22.52
N LYS A 178 -46.58 -46.31 -22.40
CA LYS A 178 -47.78 -45.49 -22.56
C LYS A 178 -48.42 -45.66 -23.95
N GLU A 179 -47.63 -45.83 -24.99
CA GLU A 179 -48.10 -46.07 -26.36
C GLU A 179 -48.68 -47.49 -26.53
N LYS A 180 -48.01 -48.52 -25.99
CA LYS A 180 -48.50 -49.92 -26.00
C LYS A 180 -49.79 -50.12 -25.21
N GLN A 181 -50.03 -49.32 -24.16
CA GLN A 181 -51.28 -49.35 -23.39
C GLN A 181 -52.44 -48.65 -24.10
N LYS A 182 -52.16 -47.75 -25.06
CA LYS A 182 -53.18 -47.06 -25.87
C LYS A 182 -53.64 -47.85 -27.09
N THR A 183 -52.90 -48.89 -27.47
CA THR A 183 -53.18 -49.75 -28.64
C THR A 183 -53.85 -51.08 -28.26
N LYS A 184 -54.21 -51.26 -27.00
CA LYS A 184 -55.11 -52.31 -26.50
C LYS A 184 -56.46 -51.68 -26.16
#